data_AF-A0A5K1HI09-F1
#
_entry.id   AF-A0A5K1HI09-F1
#
_cell.length_a   1.000
_cell.length_b   1.000
_cell.length_c   1.000
_cell.angle_alpha   90.00
_cell.angle_beta   90.00
_cell.angle_gamma   90.00
#
_symmetry.space_group_name_H-M   'P 1'
#
loop_
_entity.id
_entity.type
_entity.pdbx_description
1 polymer ?
#
loop_
_entity_poly.entity_id
_entity_poly.type
_entity_poly.pdbx_seq_one_letter_code
_entity_poly.pdbx_strand_id
1 'polypeptide(L)' 'APLKEGIYQYKIIYKKPGYNFIKEAERVTIRPYKHDEFERFLFVAYPYFFGTFGTIIATFIFVVLYIYSGSSIKRKED' A
#
# COMPACT_ATOMS: atom_id res chain seq x y z
N ALA A 1 19.03 -5.61 -8.72
CA ALA A 1 18.61 -7.01 -8.65
C ALA A 1 17.58 -7.28 -9.76
N PRO A 2 17.43 -8.51 -10.29
CA PRO A 2 16.36 -8.84 -11.24
C PRO A 2 14.97 -8.57 -10.61
N LEU A 3 13.98 -8.30 -11.46
CA LEU A 3 12.59 -8.03 -11.04
C LEU A 3 11.85 -9.27 -10.53
N LYS A 4 12.32 -10.46 -10.91
CA LYS A 4 11.68 -11.72 -10.54
C LYS A 4 12.25 -12.21 -9.21
N GLU A 5 11.36 -12.67 -8.36
CA GLU A 5 11.72 -13.25 -7.07
C GLU A 5 12.24 -14.67 -7.21
N GLY A 6 13.13 -15.05 -6.30
CA GLY A 6 13.65 -16.39 -6.23
C GLY A 6 15.12 -16.44 -5.84
N ILE A 7 15.74 -17.54 -6.25
CA ILE A 7 17.10 -17.88 -5.85
C ILE A 7 18.01 -17.69 -7.04
N TYR A 8 19.01 -16.84 -6.86
CA TYR A 8 19.97 -16.48 -7.89
C TYR A 8 21.37 -16.91 -7.47
N GLN A 9 22.26 -17.02 -8.45
CA GLN A 9 23.65 -17.34 -8.20
C GLN A 9 24.53 -16.36 -8.98
N TYR A 10 25.36 -15.62 -8.26
CA TYR A 10 26.50 -14.93 -8.86
C TYR A 10 27.55 -15.97 -9.20
N LYS A 11 27.98 -16.01 -10.45
CA LYS A 11 28.93 -17.02 -10.94
C LYS A 11 30.03 -16.35 -11.74
N ILE A 12 31.24 -16.39 -11.20
CA ILE A 12 32.44 -15.84 -11.83
C ILE A 12 33.26 -17.02 -12.34
N ILE A 13 33.45 -17.08 -13.65
CA ILE A 13 34.30 -18.07 -14.30
C ILE A 13 35.34 -17.31 -15.10
N TYR A 14 36.58 -17.30 -14.60
CA TYR A 14 37.70 -16.68 -15.28
C TYR A 14 38.62 -17.75 -15.85
N LYS A 15 38.59 -17.92 -17.18
CA LYS A 15 39.43 -18.85 -17.92
C LYS A 15 40.25 -18.09 -18.96
N LYS A 16 41.52 -17.82 -18.66
CA LYS A 16 42.47 -17.23 -19.60
C LYS A 16 43.77 -18.06 -19.62
N PRO A 17 44.36 -18.29 -20.81
CA PRO A 17 45.64 -18.99 -20.92
C PRO A 17 46.74 -18.17 -20.22
N GLY A 18 47.64 -18.86 -19.52
CA GLY A 18 48.71 -18.23 -18.73
C GLY A 18 48.30 -17.73 -17.34
N TYR A 19 47.02 -17.86 -16.97
CA TYR A 19 46.51 -17.54 -15.62
C TYR A 19 45.87 -18.78 -14.98
N ASN A 20 45.77 -18.76 -13.65
CA ASN A 20 45.02 -19.77 -12.91
C ASN A 20 43.52 -19.66 -13.22
N PHE A 21 42.88 -20.82 -13.34
CA PHE A 21 41.43 -20.89 -13.51
C PHE A 21 40.73 -20.56 -12.20
N ILE A 22 39.90 -19.51 -12.21
CA ILE A 22 39.13 -19.08 -11.05
C ILE A 22 37.66 -19.37 -11.33
N LYS A 23 37.02 -20.11 -10.42
CA LYS A 23 35.59 -20.38 -10.44
C LYS A 23 35.02 -20.13 -9.05
N GLU A 24 34.25 -19.07 -8.94
CA GLU A 24 33.60 -18.67 -7.71
C GLU A 24 32.11 -18.56 -7.95
N ALA A 25 31.32 -19.02 -6.99
CA ALA A 25 29.87 -18.95 -7.11
C ALA A 25 29.21 -18.73 -5.76
N GLU A 26 28.40 -17.67 -5.67
CA GLU A 26 27.68 -17.27 -4.46
C GLU A 26 26.18 -17.34 -4.72
N ARG A 27 25.44 -18.01 -3.83
CA ARG A 27 23.99 -18.15 -3.92
C ARG A 27 23.34 -17.07 -3.07
N VAL A 28 22.47 -16.28 -3.69
CA VAL A 28 21.73 -15.20 -3.03
C VAL A 28 20.23 -15.39 -3.23
N THR A 29 19.44 -14.97 -2.25
CA THR A 29 17.97 -15.02 -2.30
C THR A 29 17.41 -13.63 -2.46
N ILE A 30 16.53 -13.45 -3.43
CA ILE A 30 15.75 -12.23 -3.61
C ILE A 30 14.35 -12.52 -3.10
N ARG A 31 13.89 -11.68 -2.16
CA ARG A 31 12.60 -11.81 -1.49
C ARG A 31 11.61 -10.79 -2.07
N PRO A 32 10.31 -11.14 -2.16
CA PRO A 32 9.27 -10.18 -2.53
C PRO A 32 9.16 -9.06 -1.52
N TYR A 33 8.62 -7.93 -1.98
CA TYR A 33 8.22 -6.83 -1.11
C TYR A 33 7.27 -7.29 -0.01
N LYS A 34 7.52 -6.83 1.21
CA LYS A 34 6.63 -7.00 2.35
C LYS A 34 5.47 -6.01 2.26
N HIS A 35 4.37 -6.31 2.96
CA HIS A 35 3.15 -5.51 2.97
C HIS A 35 3.33 -4.04 3.43
N ASP A 36 4.43 -3.73 4.11
CA ASP A 36 4.77 -2.40 4.64
C ASP A 36 5.79 -1.66 3.78
N GLU A 37 6.33 -2.29 2.74
CA GLU A 37 7.33 -1.70 1.84
C GLU A 37 6.69 -1.01 0.62
N PHE A 38 5.37 -1.16 0.43
CA PHE A 38 4.64 -0.47 -0.62
C PHE A 38 4.46 1.02 -0.30
N GLU A 39 4.49 1.85 -1.34
CA GLU A 39 4.23 3.28 -1.23
C GLU A 39 2.82 3.56 -0.68
N ARG A 40 2.75 4.48 0.28
CA ARG A 40 1.49 4.94 0.88
C ARG A 40 1.18 6.35 0.37
N PHE A 41 -0.10 6.72 0.43
CA PHE A 41 -0.58 8.06 0.04
C PHE A 41 -0.29 8.42 -1.41
N LEU A 42 -0.60 7.49 -2.32
CA LEU A 42 -0.56 7.70 -3.76
C LEU A 42 -1.42 8.90 -4.16
N PHE A 43 -0.86 9.83 -4.95
CA PHE A 43 -1.58 11.02 -5.39
C PHE A 43 -2.86 10.68 -6.18
N VAL A 44 -2.79 9.65 -7.02
CA VAL A 44 -3.95 9.17 -7.78
C VAL A 44 -5.07 8.60 -6.88
N ALA A 45 -4.76 8.22 -5.65
CA ALA A 45 -5.72 7.63 -4.72
C ALA A 45 -6.45 8.67 -3.84
N TYR A 46 -6.09 9.97 -3.90
CA TYR A 46 -6.75 11.03 -3.13
C TYR A 46 -8.28 11.05 -3.25
N PRO A 47 -8.90 10.86 -4.44
CA PRO A 47 -10.36 10.85 -4.56
C PRO A 47 -11.03 9.80 -3.66
N TYR A 48 -10.40 8.64 -3.45
CA TYR A 48 -10.94 7.60 -2.58
C TYR A 48 -10.84 7.99 -1.10
N PHE A 49 -9.71 8.58 -0.69
CA PHE A 49 -9.54 9.07 0.68
C PHE A 49 -10.57 10.15 1.00
N PHE A 50 -10.75 11.15 0.12
CA PHE A 50 -11.75 12.19 0.29
C PHE A 50 -13.18 11.64 0.32
N GLY A 51 -13.50 10.66 -0.53
CA GLY A 51 -14.79 9.99 -0.52
C GLY A 51 -15.09 9.32 0.82
N THR A 52 -14.15 8.53 1.35
CA THR A 52 -14.30 7.86 2.65
C THR A 52 -14.43 8.85 3.81
N PHE A 53 -13.58 9.88 3.87
CA PHE A 53 -13.72 10.91 4.90
C PHE A 53 -15.04 11.69 4.74
N GLY A 54 -15.47 11.94 3.51
CA GLY A 54 -16.73 12.59 3.19
C GLY A 54 -17.94 11.83 3.71
N THR A 55 -18.00 10.50 3.53
CA THR A 55 -19.11 9.69 4.05
C THR A 55 -19.13 9.66 5.57
N ILE A 56 -17.96 9.54 6.22
CA ILE A 56 -17.85 9.59 7.69
C ILE A 56 -18.40 10.93 8.22
N ILE A 57 -17.98 12.04 7.64
CA ILE A 57 -18.42 13.39 8.05
C ILE A 57 -19.92 13.58 7.77
N ALA A 58 -20.40 13.17 6.60
CA ALA A 58 -21.81 13.31 6.23
C ALA A 58 -22.73 12.50 7.15
N THR A 59 -22.37 11.25 7.47
CA THR A 59 -23.12 10.42 8.42
C THR A 59 -23.10 11.04 9.81
N PHE A 60 -21.96 11.57 10.27
CA PHE A 60 -21.89 12.24 11.56
C PHE A 60 -22.80 13.47 11.62
N ILE A 61 -22.75 14.36 10.62
CA ILE A 61 -23.61 15.53 10.53
C ILE A 61 -25.09 15.13 10.48
N PHE A 62 -25.42 14.10 9.71
CA PHE A 62 -26.77 13.56 9.62
C PHE A 62 -27.29 13.13 10.99
N VAL A 63 -26.52 12.36 11.76
CA VAL A 63 -26.92 11.90 13.12
C VAL A 63 -27.14 13.11 14.04
N VAL A 64 -26.24 14.08 14.03
CA VAL A 64 -26.38 15.31 14.84
C VAL A 64 -27.66 16.05 14.47
N LEU A 65 -27.87 16.36 13.20
CA LEU A 65 -29.06 17.07 12.74
C LEU A 65 -30.35 16.30 13.03
N TYR A 66 -30.33 14.98 12.86
CA TYR A 66 -31.48 14.11 13.15
C TYR A 66 -31.91 14.21 14.60
N ILE A 67 -30.96 14.20 15.55
CA ILE A 67 -31.26 14.34 16.98
C ILE A 67 -31.90 15.70 17.28
N TYR A 68 -31.40 16.80 16.68
CA TYR A 68 -31.92 18.15 16.95
C TYR A 68 -33.23 18.47 16.20
N SER A 69 -33.51 17.80 15.08
CA SER A 69 -34.71 18.00 14.24
C SER A 69 -36.02 17.64 14.97
N GLY A 70 -35.98 16.74 15.96
CA GLY A 70 -37.17 16.27 16.69
C GLY A 70 -37.86 17.30 17.61
N SER A 71 -37.32 18.51 17.76
CA SER A 71 -37.85 19.53 18.68
C SER A 71 -38.93 20.46 18.10
N SER A 72 -39.23 20.36 16.79
CA SER A 72 -40.18 21.27 16.12
C SER A 72 -41.49 20.64 15.66
N ILE A 73 -41.89 19.49 16.20
CA ILE A 73 -43.27 18.99 16.03
C ILE A 73 -44.14 19.64 17.12
N LYS A 74 -44.54 20.89 16.90
CA LYS A 74 -45.64 21.49 17.66
C LYS A 74 -46.92 20.75 17.27
N ARG A 75 -47.42 19.92 18.18
CA ARG A 75 -48.74 19.30 18.09
C ARG A 75 -49.77 20.43 17.95
N LYS A 76 -50.47 20.48 16.81
CA LYS A 76 -51.68 21.30 16.68
C LYS A 76 -52.73 20.62 17.55
N GLU A 77 -52.99 21.20 18.72
CA GLU A 77 -54.25 21.00 19.45
C GLU A 77 -55.24 22.05 18.93
N ASP A 78 -56.44 21.53 18.64
CA ASP A 78 -57.71 22.17 18.19
C ASP A 78 -57.81 22.72 16.76
#